data_AF-A0A920MGM7-F1
#
_entry.id   AF-A0A920MGM7-F1
#
_cell.length_a   1.000
_cell.length_b   1.000
_cell.length_c   1.000
_cell.angle_alpha   90.00
_cell.angle_beta   90.00
_cell.angle_gamma   90.00
#
_symmetry.space_group_name_H-M   'P 1'
#
loop_
_entity.id
_entity.type
_entity.pdbx_description
1 polymer ?
#
loop_
_entity_poly.entity_id
_entity_poly.type
_entity_poly.pdbx_seq_one_letter_code
_entity_poly.pdbx_strand_id
1 'polypeptide(L)'
;MLEPLIDTLIVCTITAFVIFISGAWLTGINGAALTTEAFNTEIPYVGKYIVVVGLVLFAFCTIIGWSYYGEKCAEFIFGRKLLSHIEFYG
;
A
#
# COMPACT_ATOMS: atom_id res chain seq x y z
N MET A 1 8.36 1.63 15.52
CA MET A 1 8.49 0.16 15.70
C MET A 1 7.14 -0.55 15.64
N LEU A 2 6.06 0.03 16.18
CA LEU A 2 4.72 -0.57 16.09
C LEU A 2 4.12 -0.55 14.67
N GLU A 3 4.35 0.52 13.89
CA GLU A 3 3.88 0.64 12.50
C GLU A 3 4.22 -0.57 11.60
N PRO A 4 5.51 -0.97 11.45
CA PRO A 4 5.83 -2.11 10.60
C PRO A 4 5.23 -3.41 11.13
N LEU A 5 5.09 -3.56 12.46
CA LEU A 5 4.46 -4.74 13.05
C LEU A 5 2.99 -4.87 12.63
N ILE A 6 2.24 -3.76 12.60
CA ILE A 6 0.83 -3.78 12.20
C ILE A 6 0.71 -4.11 10.71
N ASP A 7 1.45 -3.42 9.84
CA ASP A 7 1.32 -3.59 8.39
C ASP A 7 1.82 -4.96 7.91
N THR A 8 3.03 -5.36 8.29
CA THR A 8 3.64 -6.61 7.76
C THR A 8 3.25 -7.87 8.51
N LEU A 9 3.04 -7.82 9.82
CA LEU A 9 2.76 -9.04 10.58
C LEU A 9 1.27 -9.29 10.78
N ILE A 10 0.45 -8.25 10.83
CA ILE A 10 -1.00 -8.41 11.01
C ILE A 10 -1.73 -8.28 9.67
N VAL A 11 -1.57 -7.15 8.97
CA VAL A 11 -2.35 -6.88 7.75
C VAL A 11 -1.94 -7.79 6.60
N CYS A 12 -0.64 -7.91 6.32
CA CYS A 12 -0.15 -8.79 5.24
C CYS A 12 -0.43 -10.28 5.51
N THR A 13 -0.39 -10.74 6.77
CA THR A 13 -0.67 -12.15 7.08
C THR A 13 -2.15 -12.49 6.94
N ILE A 14 -3.05 -11.62 7.40
CA ILE A 14 -4.50 -11.79 7.21
C ILE A 14 -4.83 -11.83 5.72
N THR A 15 -4.27 -10.90 4.94
CA THR A 15 -4.47 -10.85 3.48
C THR A 15 -3.98 -12.13 2.80
N ALA A 16 -2.80 -12.62 3.18
CA ALA A 16 -2.26 -13.88 2.65
C ALA A 16 -3.15 -15.09 3.03
N PHE A 17 -3.69 -15.11 4.25
CA PHE A 17 -4.55 -16.20 4.71
C PHE A 17 -5.89 -16.25 3.94
N VAL A 18 -6.49 -15.09 3.67
CA VAL A 18 -7.69 -14.98 2.82
C VAL A 18 -7.41 -15.47 1.40
N ILE A 19 -6.26 -15.13 0.82
CA ILE A 19 -5.84 -15.63 -0.49
C ILE A 19 -5.70 -17.16 -0.49
N PHE A 20 -5.14 -17.74 0.58
CA PHE A 20 -4.99 -19.21 0.65
C PHE A 20 -6.32 -19.94 0.80
N ILE A 21 -7.23 -19.47 1.66
CA ILE A 21 -8.52 -20.12 1.90
C ILE A 21 -9.42 -20.04 0.65
N SER A 22 -9.43 -18.89 -0.03
CA SER A 22 -10.25 -18.69 -1.23
C SER A 22 -9.85 -19.53 -2.44
N GLY A 23 -8.63 -20.09 -2.46
CA GLY A 23 -8.11 -20.83 -3.61
C GLY A 23 -7.82 -19.95 -4.84
N ALA A 24 -8.02 -18.61 -4.75
CA ALA A 24 -7.86 -17.68 -5.86
C ALA A 24 -6.44 -17.71 -6.46
N TRP A 25 -5.43 -18.09 -5.66
CA TRP A 25 -4.03 -18.21 -6.09
C TRP A 25 -3.78 -19.25 -7.20
N LEU A 26 -4.73 -20.15 -7.46
CA LEU A 26 -4.65 -21.16 -8.52
C LEU A 26 -5.16 -20.67 -9.88
N THR A 27 -5.82 -19.51 -9.92
CA THR A 27 -6.52 -19.00 -11.12
C THR A 27 -5.58 -18.32 -12.13
N GLY A 28 -4.31 -18.09 -11.76
CA GLY A 28 -3.34 -17.34 -12.57
C GLY A 28 -3.51 -15.81 -12.48
N ILE A 29 -4.48 -15.31 -11.71
CA ILE A 29 -4.66 -13.88 -11.43
C ILE A 29 -3.59 -13.43 -10.43
N ASN A 30 -3.04 -12.22 -10.59
CA ASN A 30 -1.94 -11.71 -9.78
C ASN A 30 -2.20 -10.30 -9.22
N GLY A 31 -1.43 -9.91 -8.20
CA GLY A 31 -1.41 -8.56 -7.64
C GLY A 31 -2.75 -8.16 -7.00
N ALA A 32 -3.17 -6.91 -7.21
CA ALA A 32 -4.40 -6.37 -6.63
C ALA A 32 -5.67 -7.11 -7.09
N ALA A 33 -5.67 -7.64 -8.32
CA ALA A 33 -6.78 -8.42 -8.85
C ALA A 33 -6.95 -9.76 -8.10
N LEU A 34 -5.84 -10.40 -7.70
CA LEU A 34 -5.86 -11.65 -6.92
C LEU A 34 -6.50 -11.41 -5.56
N THR A 35 -6.07 -10.38 -4.84
CA THR A 35 -6.64 -10.03 -3.53
C THR A 35 -8.11 -9.67 -3.64
N THR A 36 -8.51 -8.95 -4.69
CA THR A 36 -9.91 -8.59 -4.92
C THR A 36 -10.78 -9.82 -5.14
N GLU A 37 -10.30 -10.79 -5.93
CA GLU A 37 -11.03 -12.03 -6.21
C GLU A 37 -11.11 -12.94 -4.98
N ALA A 38 -10.01 -13.05 -4.23
CA ALA A 38 -9.97 -13.78 -2.96
C ALA A 38 -11.01 -13.24 -1.96
N PHE A 39 -11.04 -11.91 -1.76
CA PHE A 39 -11.99 -11.29 -0.85
C PHE A 39 -13.43 -11.32 -1.36
N ASN A 40 -13.65 -11.29 -2.68
CA ASN A 40 -14.99 -11.41 -3.26
C ASN A 40 -15.56 -12.84 -3.12
N THR A 41 -14.68 -13.86 -3.11
CA THR A 41 -15.05 -15.26 -2.89
C THR A 41 -15.44 -15.51 -1.43
N GLU A 42 -14.64 -15.01 -0.48
CA GLU A 42 -14.88 -15.22 0.95
C GLU A 42 -15.95 -14.28 1.54
N ILE A 43 -16.05 -13.06 1.02
CA ILE A 43 -17.01 -12.03 1.46
C ILE A 43 -17.78 -11.52 0.23
N PRO A 44 -18.83 -12.24 -0.19
CA PRO A 44 -19.58 -11.88 -1.39
C PRO A 44 -20.20 -10.48 -1.29
N TYR A 45 -20.30 -9.80 -2.43
CA TYR A 45 -20.83 -8.44 -2.62
C TYR A 45 -20.01 -7.29 -2.02
N VAL A 46 -19.41 -7.46 -0.84
CA VAL A 46 -18.75 -6.37 -0.10
C VAL A 46 -17.22 -6.44 -0.19
N GLY A 47 -16.64 -7.65 -0.31
CA GLY A 47 -15.19 -7.87 -0.25
C GLY A 47 -14.40 -7.05 -1.26
N LYS A 48 -14.89 -6.95 -2.50
CA LYS A 48 -14.26 -6.14 -3.55
C LYS A 48 -14.12 -4.66 -3.17
N TYR A 49 -15.17 -4.07 -2.60
CA TYR A 49 -15.17 -2.63 -2.26
C TYR A 49 -14.21 -2.33 -1.11
N ILE A 50 -14.12 -3.23 -0.11
CA ILE A 50 -13.20 -3.10 1.01
C ILE A 50 -11.75 -3.07 0.52
N VAL A 51 -11.37 -4.01 -0.35
CA VAL A 51 -10.00 -4.08 -0.89
C VAL A 51 -9.67 -2.82 -1.70
N VAL A 52 -10.58 -2.35 -2.55
CA VAL A 52 -10.34 -1.16 -3.38
C VAL A 52 -10.17 0.10 -2.51
N VAL A 53 -11.05 0.31 -1.54
CA VAL A 53 -10.95 1.48 -0.64
C VAL A 53 -9.67 1.41 0.20
N GLY A 54 -9.36 0.23 0.74
CA GLY A 54 -8.11 0.01 1.49
C GLY A 54 -6.86 0.29 0.65
N LEU A 55 -6.83 -0.19 -0.60
CA LEU A 55 -5.71 0.01 -1.51
C LEU A 55 -5.48 1.50 -1.84
N VAL A 56 -6.55 2.26 -2.07
CA VAL A 56 -6.46 3.71 -2.34
C VAL A 56 -5.89 4.46 -1.13
N LEU A 57 -6.39 4.16 0.07
CA LEU A 57 -5.90 4.80 1.29
C LEU A 57 -4.45 4.42 1.59
N PHE A 58 -4.08 3.15 1.40
CA PHE A 58 -2.72 2.67 1.59
C PHE A 58 -1.73 3.33 0.62
N ALA A 59 -2.11 3.42 -0.66
CA ALA A 59 -1.31 4.09 -1.68
C ALA A 59 -1.13 5.58 -1.37
N PHE A 60 -2.18 6.27 -0.93
CA PHE A 60 -2.12 7.68 -0.56
C PHE A 60 -1.17 7.94 0.62
N CYS A 61 -1.29 7.17 1.71
CA CYS A 61 -0.38 7.27 2.85
C CYS A 61 1.08 7.02 2.44
N THR A 62 1.30 6.05 1.55
CA THR A 62 2.64 5.72 1.04
C THR A 62 3.23 6.89 0.25
N ILE A 63 2.48 7.51 -0.66
CA ILE A 63 2.96 8.63 -1.47
C ILE A 63 3.42 9.80 -0.57
N ILE A 64 2.64 10.13 0.46
CA ILE A 64 3.02 11.19 1.41
C ILE A 64 4.31 10.83 2.16
N GLY A 65 4.41 9.60 2.66
CA GLY A 65 5.62 9.13 3.33
C GLY A 65 6.84 9.22 2.42
N TRP A 66 6.75 8.70 1.20
CA TRP A 66 7.85 8.74 0.22
C TRP A 66 8.22 10.16 -0.21
N SER A 67 7.24 11.06 -0.30
CA SER A 67 7.49 12.49 -0.56
C SER A 67 8.33 13.11 0.55
N TYR A 68 7.96 12.92 1.81
CA TYR A 68 8.69 13.46 2.96
C TYR A 68 10.09 12.84 3.12
N TYR A 69 10.20 11.52 3.03
CA TYR A 69 11.51 10.86 3.10
C TYR A 69 12.41 11.25 1.93
N GLY A 70 11.83 11.40 0.72
CA GLY A 70 12.53 11.88 -0.46
C GLY A 70 13.08 13.30 -0.28
N GLU A 71 12.28 14.20 0.28
CA GLU A 71 12.69 15.57 0.59
C GLU A 71 13.89 15.58 1.56
N LYS A 72 13.84 14.80 2.64
CA LYS A 72 14.93 14.75 3.63
C LYS A 72 16.23 14.15 3.07
N CYS A 73 16.12 13.14 2.22
CA CYS A 73 17.27 12.60 1.49
C CYS A 73 17.87 13.63 0.52
N ALA A 74 17.01 14.39 -0.19
CA ALA A 74 17.46 15.48 -1.05
C ALA A 74 18.09 16.63 -0.25
N GLU A 75 17.56 16.93 0.94
CA GLU A 75 18.13 17.92 1.87
C GLU A 75 19.55 17.56 2.28
N PHE A 76 19.77 16.27 2.57
CA PHE A 76 21.07 15.75 2.96
C PHE A 76 22.11 15.84 1.83
N ILE A 77 21.72 15.53 0.58
CA ILE A 77 22.63 15.49 -0.57
C ILE A 77 22.91 16.88 -1.12
N PHE A 78 21.88 17.71 -1.30
CA PHE A 78 21.99 19.00 -2.01
C PHE A 78 22.03 20.21 -1.07
N GLY A 79 21.85 19.99 0.24
CA GLY A 79 21.74 21.04 1.24
C GLY A 79 20.41 21.80 1.18
N ARG A 80 20.05 22.47 2.28
CA ARG A 80 18.78 23.21 2.44
C ARG A 80 18.48 24.26 1.37
N LYS A 81 19.49 24.74 0.65
CA LYS A 81 19.37 25.87 -0.30
C LYS A 81 18.73 25.48 -1.63
N LEU A 82 18.77 24.20 -2.02
CA LEU A 82 18.23 23.73 -3.30
C LEU A 82 16.75 23.32 -3.19
N LEU A 83 16.34 22.78 -2.04
CA LEU A 83 14.95 22.35 -1.79
C LEU A 83 13.95 23.51 -1.84
N SER A 84 14.30 24.67 -1.28
CA SER A 84 13.44 25.86 -1.35
C SER A 84 13.26 26.41 -2.77
N HIS A 85 14.07 25.98 -3.74
CA HIS A 85 13.92 26.35 -5.15
C HIS A 85 13.00 25.38 -5.92
N ILE A 86 12.92 24.12 -5.47
CA ILE A 86 12.04 23.09 -6.06
C ILE A 86 10.57 23.34 -5.65
N GLU A 87 10.32 23.79 -4.41
CA GLU A 87 8.97 24.17 -3.96
C GLU A 87 8.42 25.46 -4.60
N PHE A 88 9.28 26.36 -5.09
CA PHE A 88 8.84 27.64 -5.70
C PHE A 88 8.52 27.54 -7.20
N TYR A 89 8.83 26.42 -7.85
CA TYR A 89 8.64 26.19 -9.29
C TYR A 89 7.64 25.07 -9.63
N GLY A 90 7.06 24.39 -8.62
CA GLY A 90 5.95 23.43 -8.77
C GLY A 90 4.65 24.03 -8.27
#